data_AF-A0A9D6M4B9-F1
#
_entry.id   AF-A0A9D6M4B9-F1
#
_cell.length_a   1.000
_cell.length_b   1.000
_cell.length_c   1.000
_cell.angle_alpha   90.00
_cell.angle_beta   90.00
_cell.angle_gamma   90.00
#
_symmetry.space_group_name_H-M   'P 1'
#
loop_
_entity.id
_entity.type
_entity.pdbx_description
1 polymer ?
#
loop_
_entity_poly.entity_id
_entity_poly.type
_entity_poly.pdbx_seq_one_letter_code
_entity_poly.pdbx_strand_id
1 'polypeptide(L)'
;MKTRGLIIFLLAINFSIAAPARADMQTLYLHTSPLDARRCANDYSDDELADLIAQGEDGYEPDDCPLLANPLTGPMLHFFCQPDDEDWTRFRATPNLIYAIAATTRWNFPTQTRLELFEADGTLIAQNDHYAGKDALIWWWNTGAARMVYVRVTEINQRAECGNDQYTLTLRSFTEPPQ
;
A
#
# COMPACT_ATOMS: atom_id res chain seq x y z
N MET A 1 -10.13 54.85 -54.34
CA MET A 1 -9.91 54.65 -52.89
C MET A 1 -9.75 53.16 -52.62
N LYS A 2 -8.54 52.70 -52.25
CA LYS A 2 -8.23 51.29 -51.96
C LYS A 2 -8.31 51.06 -50.44
N THR A 3 -9.22 50.20 -50.02
CA THR A 3 -9.34 49.71 -48.64
C THR A 3 -8.20 48.75 -48.33
N ARG A 4 -7.39 49.05 -47.30
CA ARG A 4 -6.36 48.14 -46.77
C ARG A 4 -6.99 47.32 -45.63
N GLY A 5 -7.11 46.01 -45.83
CA GLY A 5 -7.50 45.07 -44.78
C GLY A 5 -6.33 44.81 -43.83
N LEU A 6 -6.59 44.95 -42.53
CA LEU A 6 -5.66 44.61 -41.46
C LEU A 6 -5.91 43.14 -41.08
N ILE A 7 -4.95 42.26 -41.36
CA ILE A 7 -4.99 40.86 -40.92
C ILE A 7 -4.28 40.78 -39.57
N ILE A 8 -5.05 40.49 -38.51
CA ILE A 8 -4.51 40.22 -37.17
C ILE A 8 -4.20 38.72 -37.09
N PHE A 9 -2.91 38.37 -36.98
CA PHE A 9 -2.48 37.03 -36.62
C PHE A 9 -2.57 36.88 -35.09
N LEU A 10 -3.56 36.11 -34.61
CA LEU A 10 -3.59 35.63 -33.24
C LEU A 10 -2.64 34.44 -33.11
N LEU A 11 -1.48 34.66 -32.48
CA LEU A 11 -0.58 33.61 -32.07
C LEU A 11 -1.17 32.93 -30.83
N ALA A 12 -1.72 31.72 -30.99
CA ALA A 12 -2.13 30.91 -29.86
C ALA A 12 -0.88 30.38 -29.16
N ILE A 13 -0.53 30.96 -28.00
CA ILE A 13 0.53 30.45 -27.14
C ILE A 13 -0.07 29.25 -26.38
N ASN A 14 0.27 28.04 -26.81
CA ASN A 14 -0.01 26.83 -26.05
C ASN A 14 0.90 26.81 -24.82
N PHE A 15 0.39 27.22 -23.66
CA PHE A 15 1.00 26.90 -22.38
C PHE A 15 0.62 25.47 -22.00
N SER A 16 1.48 24.50 -22.33
CA SER A 16 1.45 23.21 -21.65
C SER A 16 2.02 23.42 -20.25
N ILE A 17 1.15 23.56 -19.26
CA ILE A 17 1.54 23.37 -17.86
C ILE A 17 1.77 21.86 -17.72
N ALA A 18 3.02 21.43 -17.80
CA ALA A 18 3.37 20.09 -17.35
C ALA A 18 3.03 20.03 -15.85
N ALA A 19 2.11 19.14 -15.48
CA ALA A 19 1.91 18.79 -14.08
C ALA A 19 3.27 18.33 -13.51
N PRO A 20 3.65 18.72 -12.28
CA PRO A 20 4.86 18.20 -11.69
C PRO A 20 4.77 16.67 -11.71
N ALA A 21 5.83 16.00 -12.15
CA ALA A 21 5.94 14.56 -12.03
C ALA A 21 5.76 14.24 -10.54
N ARG A 22 4.63 13.61 -10.17
CA ARG A 22 4.52 13.03 -8.85
C ARG A 22 5.60 11.96 -8.76
N ALA A 23 6.48 12.09 -7.78
CA ALA A 23 7.35 11.00 -7.38
C ALA A 23 6.46 9.78 -7.14
N ASP A 24 6.79 8.65 -7.78
CA ASP A 24 6.09 7.42 -7.47
C ASP A 24 6.40 7.00 -6.03
N MET A 25 5.57 6.11 -5.48
CA MET A 25 5.79 5.57 -4.13
C MET A 25 7.19 4.98 -3.96
N GLN A 26 7.79 4.51 -5.06
CA GLN A 26 9.14 3.95 -5.13
C GLN A 26 10.21 4.99 -4.80
N THR A 27 10.07 6.20 -5.35
CA THR A 27 10.99 7.32 -5.11
C THR A 27 10.85 7.89 -3.70
N LEU A 28 9.66 7.79 -3.10
CA LEU A 28 9.40 8.26 -1.72
C LEU A 28 10.03 7.34 -0.65
N TYR A 29 10.02 6.02 -0.85
CA TYR A 29 10.56 5.05 0.12
C TYR A 29 12.08 4.90 0.08
N LEU A 30 12.72 5.11 -1.07
CA LEU A 30 14.18 4.97 -1.21
C LEU A 30 15.01 6.07 -0.51
N HIS A 31 14.38 7.01 0.20
CA HIS A 31 15.06 8.21 0.74
C HIS A 31 14.93 8.42 2.25
N THR A 32 14.35 7.49 3.00
CA THR A 32 14.04 7.67 4.42
C THR A 32 15.08 7.06 5.37
N SER A 33 15.75 5.96 5.02
CA SER A 33 16.89 5.42 5.77
C SER A 33 17.76 4.42 4.97
N PRO A 34 19.04 4.17 5.35
CA PRO A 34 19.85 3.10 4.75
C PRO A 34 19.29 1.69 4.98
N LEU A 35 18.52 1.48 6.05
CA LEU A 35 17.84 0.20 6.32
C LEU A 35 16.66 0.03 5.35
N ASP A 36 15.88 1.09 5.13
CA ASP A 36 14.73 1.12 4.21
C ASP A 36 15.20 0.91 2.77
N ALA A 37 16.36 1.47 2.42
CA ALA A 37 16.95 1.31 1.09
C ALA A 37 17.33 -0.15 0.78
N ARG A 38 17.80 -0.92 1.78
CA ARG A 38 18.10 -2.35 1.61
C ARG A 38 16.81 -3.16 1.55
N ARG A 39 15.88 -2.92 2.48
CA ARG A 39 14.56 -3.58 2.52
C ARG A 39 13.81 -3.42 1.20
N CYS A 40 13.88 -2.25 0.56
CA CYS A 40 13.28 -1.99 -0.75
C CYS A 40 14.10 -2.50 -1.96
N ALA A 41 15.40 -2.75 -1.81
CA ALA A 41 16.26 -3.19 -2.92
C ALA A 41 16.04 -4.66 -3.27
N ASN A 42 15.45 -5.46 -2.36
CA ASN A 42 15.26 -6.90 -2.51
C ASN A 42 16.56 -7.62 -2.89
N ASP A 43 17.65 -7.28 -2.20
CA ASP A 43 18.97 -7.86 -2.44
C ASP A 43 19.28 -9.07 -1.53
N TYR A 44 18.23 -9.67 -0.96
CA TYR A 44 18.32 -10.87 -0.13
C TYR A 44 18.79 -12.07 -0.96
N SER A 45 19.80 -12.76 -0.45
CA SER A 45 20.21 -14.07 -0.97
C SER A 45 19.22 -15.17 -0.58
N ASP A 46 19.22 -16.28 -1.32
CA ASP A 46 18.37 -17.44 -1.01
C ASP A 46 18.63 -17.98 0.41
N ASP A 47 19.88 -17.93 0.88
CA ASP A 47 20.25 -18.34 2.24
C ASP A 47 19.69 -17.38 3.29
N GLU A 48 19.73 -16.06 3.04
CA GLU A 48 19.13 -15.06 3.93
C GLU A 48 17.61 -15.23 4.02
N LEU A 49 16.91 -15.47 2.89
CA LEU A 49 15.48 -15.76 2.91
C LEU A 49 15.15 -17.03 3.69
N ALA A 50 15.96 -18.08 3.53
CA ALA A 50 15.78 -19.32 4.31
C ALA A 50 15.97 -19.08 5.81
N ASP A 51 16.93 -18.23 6.19
CA ASP A 51 17.17 -17.86 7.58
C ASP A 51 16.03 -17.05 8.20
N LEU A 52 15.38 -16.16 7.46
CA LEU A 52 14.19 -15.42 7.90
C LEU A 52 13.04 -16.37 8.24
N ILE A 53 12.70 -17.26 7.31
CA ILE A 53 11.66 -18.28 7.51
C ILE A 53 12.03 -19.21 8.69
N ALA A 54 13.29 -19.59 8.83
CA ALA A 54 13.76 -20.41 9.95
C ALA A 54 13.63 -19.69 11.31
N GLN A 55 13.65 -18.36 11.32
CA GLN A 55 13.44 -17.51 12.51
C GLN A 55 11.96 -17.27 12.83
N GLY A 56 11.05 -17.73 11.99
CA GLY A 56 9.60 -17.67 12.22
C GLY A 56 8.91 -16.52 11.49
N GLU A 57 9.60 -15.85 10.56
CA GLU A 57 8.93 -15.00 9.56
C GLU A 57 8.00 -15.83 8.68
N ASP A 58 6.97 -15.18 8.15
CA ASP A 58 6.03 -15.83 7.27
C ASP A 58 6.59 -15.95 5.84
N GLY A 59 5.86 -16.70 5.00
CA GLY A 59 6.28 -16.96 3.62
C GLY A 59 6.09 -15.80 2.64
N TYR A 60 5.75 -14.60 3.12
CA TYR A 60 5.56 -13.41 2.28
C TYR A 60 6.79 -12.49 2.31
N GLU A 61 7.69 -12.66 3.27
CA GLU A 61 8.92 -11.88 3.36
C GLU A 61 9.88 -12.14 2.18
N PRO A 62 10.57 -11.11 1.66
CA PRO A 62 10.61 -9.74 2.15
C PRO A 62 9.46 -8.91 1.54
N ASP A 63 8.62 -8.30 2.38
CA ASP A 63 7.60 -7.35 1.92
C ASP A 63 7.49 -6.05 2.72
N ASP A 64 8.55 -5.72 3.46
CA ASP A 64 8.92 -4.43 4.08
C ASP A 64 8.88 -3.17 3.17
N CYS A 65 8.43 -3.30 1.92
CA CYS A 65 8.46 -2.21 0.95
C CYS A 65 7.34 -2.33 -0.10
N PRO A 66 6.75 -1.19 -0.55
CA PRO A 66 5.74 -1.20 -1.60
C PRO A 66 6.21 -1.81 -2.93
N LEU A 67 7.51 -1.80 -3.21
CA LEU A 67 8.09 -2.44 -4.40
C LEU A 67 7.97 -3.97 -4.36
N LEU A 68 8.00 -4.54 -3.16
CA LEU A 68 7.97 -5.98 -2.90
C LEU A 68 6.57 -6.48 -2.55
N ALA A 69 5.60 -5.56 -2.55
CA ALA A 69 4.23 -5.83 -2.18
C ALA A 69 3.66 -7.09 -2.83
N ASN A 70 3.28 -8.06 -1.99
CA ASN A 70 2.73 -9.32 -2.41
C ASN A 70 1.32 -9.16 -3.01
N PRO A 71 0.93 -9.92 -4.05
CA PRO A 71 -0.43 -9.88 -4.57
C PRO A 71 -1.46 -10.42 -3.56
N LEU A 72 -2.36 -9.55 -3.09
CA LEU A 72 -3.46 -9.93 -2.20
C LEU A 72 -4.58 -10.60 -2.99
N THR A 73 -4.51 -11.93 -3.09
CA THR A 73 -5.46 -12.77 -3.87
C THR A 73 -6.37 -13.64 -3.00
N GLY A 74 -6.08 -13.73 -1.70
CA GLY A 74 -6.83 -14.48 -0.69
C GLY A 74 -6.39 -14.06 0.71
N PRO A 75 -6.84 -14.76 1.78
CA PRO A 75 -6.36 -14.51 3.13
C PRO A 75 -4.85 -14.76 3.25
N MET A 76 -4.13 -13.81 3.85
CA MET A 76 -2.69 -13.90 4.10
C MET A 76 -2.44 -13.83 5.61
N LEU A 77 -1.75 -14.82 6.18
CA LEU A 77 -1.32 -14.80 7.58
C LEU A 77 0.08 -14.18 7.63
N HIS A 78 0.20 -13.06 8.34
CA HIS A 78 1.45 -12.32 8.49
C HIS A 78 1.96 -12.33 9.94
N PHE A 79 3.26 -12.14 10.11
CA PHE A 79 3.94 -12.01 11.40
C PHE A 79 4.78 -10.73 11.46
N PHE A 80 4.64 -9.95 12.53
CA PHE A 80 5.60 -8.90 12.84
C PHE A 80 6.78 -9.50 13.59
N CYS A 81 7.92 -9.55 12.93
CA CYS A 81 9.14 -10.22 13.37
C CYS A 81 10.27 -9.26 13.78
N GLN A 82 10.17 -8.00 13.40
CA GLN A 82 11.11 -6.95 13.79
C GLN A 82 10.37 -5.65 14.15
N PRO A 83 10.92 -4.84 15.08
CA PRO A 83 10.40 -3.49 15.28
C PRO A 83 10.44 -2.74 13.95
N ASP A 84 9.40 -1.95 13.69
CA ASP A 84 9.22 -1.24 12.42
C ASP A 84 9.06 -2.16 11.19
N ASP A 85 8.55 -3.37 11.36
CA ASP A 85 8.05 -4.17 10.24
C ASP A 85 6.94 -3.45 9.49
N GLU A 86 6.98 -3.55 8.17
CA GLU A 86 5.89 -3.12 7.30
C GLU A 86 5.48 -4.22 6.33
N ASP A 87 4.33 -4.87 6.51
CA ASP A 87 3.87 -5.78 5.47
C ASP A 87 3.18 -5.02 4.34
N TRP A 88 3.75 -5.10 3.14
CA TRP A 88 3.14 -4.55 1.95
C TRP A 88 2.45 -5.61 1.10
N THR A 89 1.20 -5.32 0.72
CA THR A 89 0.49 -6.11 -0.28
C THR A 89 -0.17 -5.20 -1.33
N ARG A 90 -0.64 -5.77 -2.44
CA ARG A 90 -1.30 -5.01 -3.50
C ARG A 90 -2.42 -5.80 -4.17
N PHE A 91 -3.42 -5.09 -4.65
CA PHE A 91 -4.50 -5.67 -5.45
C PHE A 91 -4.94 -4.72 -6.56
N ARG A 92 -5.59 -5.28 -7.59
CA ARG A 92 -6.19 -4.51 -8.67
C ARG A 92 -7.63 -4.16 -8.31
N ALA A 93 -7.88 -2.90 -7.99
CA ALA A 93 -9.22 -2.38 -7.77
C ALA A 93 -9.98 -2.25 -9.09
N THR A 94 -11.24 -2.69 -9.11
CA THR A 94 -12.18 -2.62 -10.22
C THR A 94 -13.11 -1.42 -10.01
N PRO A 95 -13.52 -0.72 -11.09
CA PRO A 95 -14.49 0.38 -10.97
C PRO A 95 -15.79 -0.05 -10.33
N ASN A 96 -16.34 0.84 -9.51
CA ASN A 96 -17.64 0.73 -8.84
C ASN A 96 -17.79 -0.46 -7.89
N LEU A 97 -16.70 -1.07 -7.42
CA LEU A 97 -16.73 -2.04 -6.33
C LEU A 97 -16.40 -1.39 -4.99
N ILE A 98 -17.08 -1.86 -3.95
CA ILE A 98 -16.77 -1.57 -2.55
C ILE A 98 -15.86 -2.68 -2.05
N TYR A 99 -14.77 -2.32 -1.38
CA TYR A 99 -13.81 -3.24 -0.79
C TYR A 99 -13.88 -3.17 0.74
N ALA A 100 -13.88 -4.34 1.37
CA ALA A 100 -13.57 -4.51 2.78
C ALA A 100 -12.17 -5.11 2.88
N ILE A 101 -11.24 -4.35 3.47
CA ILE A 101 -9.87 -4.78 3.73
C ILE A 101 -9.71 -4.87 5.24
N ALA A 102 -9.42 -6.05 5.77
CA ALA A 102 -9.35 -6.27 7.21
C ALA A 102 -8.02 -6.89 7.61
N ALA A 103 -7.38 -6.32 8.62
CA ALA A 103 -6.30 -6.93 9.37
C ALA A 103 -6.88 -7.42 10.71
N THR A 104 -6.95 -8.75 10.88
CA THR A 104 -7.58 -9.40 12.03
C THR A 104 -6.52 -10.08 12.89
N THR A 105 -6.41 -9.66 14.14
CA THR A 105 -5.44 -10.17 15.12
C THR A 105 -5.95 -11.42 15.83
N ARG A 106 -5.05 -12.22 16.42
CA ARG A 106 -5.49 -13.30 17.31
C ARG A 106 -6.02 -12.75 18.63
N TRP A 107 -7.14 -13.31 19.07
CA TRP A 107 -7.71 -13.01 20.38
C TRP A 107 -6.68 -13.25 21.51
N ASN A 108 -6.62 -12.33 22.47
CA ASN A 108 -5.66 -12.27 23.60
C ASN A 108 -4.20 -11.92 23.29
N PHE A 109 -3.80 -11.66 22.05
CA PHE A 109 -2.45 -11.17 21.76
C PHE A 109 -2.35 -9.64 21.85
N PRO A 110 -1.16 -9.10 22.16
CA PRO A 110 -1.02 -7.68 22.40
C PRO A 110 -1.14 -6.87 21.10
N THR A 111 -0.81 -7.46 19.93
CA THR A 111 -0.73 -6.90 18.57
C THR A 111 -1.84 -5.93 18.21
N GLN A 112 -1.47 -4.75 17.70
CA GLN A 112 -2.39 -3.70 17.26
C GLN A 112 -2.01 -3.25 15.87
N THR A 113 -2.84 -3.60 14.89
CA THR A 113 -2.59 -3.32 13.49
C THR A 113 -3.03 -1.91 13.12
N ARG A 114 -2.22 -1.20 12.34
CA ARG A 114 -2.63 -0.05 11.54
C ARG A 114 -2.67 -0.46 10.08
N LEU A 115 -3.81 -0.22 9.44
CA LEU A 115 -4.06 -0.53 8.04
C LEU A 115 -4.12 0.75 7.23
N GLU A 116 -3.38 0.82 6.14
CA GLU A 116 -3.33 1.98 5.24
C GLU A 116 -3.46 1.53 3.78
N LEU A 117 -4.16 2.34 2.97
CA LEU A 117 -4.30 2.15 1.54
C LEU A 117 -3.62 3.28 0.78
N PHE A 118 -2.82 2.96 -0.22
CA PHE A 118 -2.09 3.90 -1.05
C PHE A 118 -2.39 3.72 -2.54
N GLU A 119 -2.39 4.82 -3.27
CA GLU A 119 -2.24 4.83 -4.72
C GLU A 119 -0.80 4.44 -5.11
N ALA A 120 -0.58 4.08 -6.38
CA ALA A 120 0.77 3.75 -6.89
C ALA A 120 1.79 4.90 -6.78
N ASP A 121 1.33 6.15 -6.67
CA ASP A 121 2.17 7.33 -6.48
C ASP A 121 2.44 7.66 -5.00
N GLY A 122 2.01 6.80 -4.07
CA GLY A 122 2.20 6.99 -2.63
C GLY A 122 1.16 7.90 -1.98
N THR A 123 0.15 8.37 -2.73
CA THR A 123 -0.96 9.12 -2.14
C THR A 123 -1.77 8.22 -1.21
N LEU A 124 -1.93 8.61 0.06
CA LEU A 124 -2.81 7.92 1.01
C LEU A 124 -4.28 8.05 0.56
N ILE A 125 -4.96 6.92 0.43
CA ILE A 125 -6.38 6.81 0.08
C ILE A 125 -7.22 6.79 1.37
N ALA A 126 -6.85 5.92 2.30
CA ALA A 126 -7.57 5.68 3.54
C ALA A 126 -6.64 5.03 4.57
N GLN A 127 -6.95 5.21 5.85
CA GLN A 127 -6.28 4.52 6.95
C GLN A 127 -7.28 4.20 8.05
N ASN A 128 -7.05 3.11 8.76
CA ASN A 128 -7.75 2.79 9.98
C ASN A 128 -6.88 1.92 10.89
N ASP A 129 -6.92 2.18 12.19
CA ASP A 129 -6.21 1.41 13.21
C ASP A 129 -7.14 0.89 14.31
N HIS A 130 -8.47 1.01 14.12
CA HIS A 130 -9.45 0.50 15.06
C HIS A 130 -10.76 0.05 14.40
N TYR A 131 -11.20 -1.17 14.71
CA TYR A 131 -12.54 -1.66 14.36
C TYR A 131 -13.19 -2.45 15.50
N ALA A 132 -12.63 -3.62 15.82
CA ALA A 132 -13.10 -4.49 16.90
C ALA A 132 -11.88 -4.97 17.70
N GLY A 133 -11.82 -4.61 18.98
CA GLY A 133 -10.61 -4.88 19.77
C GLY A 133 -9.39 -4.16 19.18
N LYS A 134 -8.47 -4.93 18.60
CA LYS A 134 -7.18 -4.46 18.06
C LYS A 134 -7.04 -4.65 16.55
N ASP A 135 -8.14 -5.05 15.91
CA ASP A 135 -8.23 -5.23 14.47
C ASP A 135 -8.41 -3.89 13.76
N ALA A 136 -8.01 -3.85 12.50
CA ALA A 136 -8.25 -2.74 11.59
C ALA A 136 -9.13 -3.18 10.41
N LEU A 137 -10.06 -2.32 9.99
CA LEU A 137 -10.95 -2.57 8.85
C LEU A 137 -11.17 -1.29 8.05
N ILE A 138 -10.94 -1.33 6.74
CA ILE A 138 -11.28 -0.25 5.83
C ILE A 138 -12.39 -0.70 4.89
N TRP A 139 -13.46 0.10 4.84
CA TRP A 139 -14.45 0.08 3.77
C TRP A 139 -14.13 1.18 2.78
N TRP A 140 -13.84 0.81 1.54
CA TRP A 140 -13.46 1.77 0.50
C TRP A 140 -14.20 1.51 -0.81
N TRP A 141 -14.80 2.56 -1.38
CA TRP A 141 -15.48 2.48 -2.67
C TRP A 141 -14.59 3.02 -3.79
N ASN A 142 -14.21 2.14 -4.73
CA ASN A 142 -13.48 2.57 -5.90
C ASN A 142 -14.42 3.14 -6.97
N THR A 143 -14.74 4.42 -6.88
CA THR A 143 -15.57 5.14 -7.88
C THR A 143 -14.83 5.46 -9.18
N GLY A 144 -13.52 5.25 -9.21
CA GLY A 144 -12.64 5.58 -10.34
C GLY A 144 -12.41 4.42 -11.31
N ALA A 145 -11.45 4.62 -12.23
CA ALA A 145 -10.99 3.59 -13.14
C ALA A 145 -10.32 2.40 -12.40
N ALA A 146 -10.09 1.31 -13.14
CA ALA A 146 -9.34 0.19 -12.60
C ALA A 146 -7.89 0.61 -12.31
N ARG A 147 -7.40 0.34 -11.11
CA ARG A 147 -6.08 0.80 -10.64
C ARG A 147 -5.45 -0.18 -9.67
N MET A 148 -4.12 -0.14 -9.55
CA MET A 148 -3.42 -0.84 -8.48
C MET A 148 -3.54 -0.03 -7.20
N VAL A 149 -3.86 -0.72 -6.11
CA VAL A 149 -3.90 -0.18 -4.75
C VAL A 149 -2.93 -1.00 -3.92
N TYR A 150 -2.18 -0.30 -3.09
CA TYR A 150 -1.22 -0.88 -2.17
C TYR A 150 -1.79 -0.81 -0.77
N VAL A 151 -1.55 -1.85 0.00
CA VAL A 151 -1.98 -1.99 1.39
C VAL A 151 -0.71 -2.08 2.21
N ARG A 152 -0.57 -1.20 3.21
CA ARG A 152 0.46 -1.34 4.24
C ARG A 152 -0.21 -1.74 5.54
N VAL A 153 0.39 -2.70 6.24
CA VAL A 153 0.03 -3.00 7.62
C VAL A 153 1.26 -2.83 8.50
N THR A 154 1.08 -2.17 9.64
CA THR A 154 2.13 -1.96 10.65
C THR A 154 1.60 -2.27 12.04
N GLU A 155 2.52 -2.53 12.98
CA GLU A 155 2.21 -2.66 14.40
C GLU A 155 2.38 -1.31 15.12
N ILE A 156 1.31 -0.77 15.71
CA ILE A 156 1.28 0.59 16.26
C ILE A 156 2.29 0.81 17.39
N ASN A 157 2.59 -0.23 18.15
CA ASN A 157 3.48 -0.18 19.31
C ASN A 157 4.88 -0.69 18.98
N GLN A 158 5.18 -0.94 17.69
CA GLN A 158 6.44 -1.50 17.20
C GLN A 158 6.86 -2.78 17.93
N ARG A 159 5.88 -3.61 18.32
CA ARG A 159 6.15 -4.92 18.88
C ARG A 159 6.50 -5.91 17.78
N ALA A 160 7.37 -6.82 18.15
CA ALA A 160 7.90 -7.84 17.27
C ALA A 160 8.25 -9.08 18.09
N GLU A 161 7.31 -10.01 18.11
CA GLU A 161 7.49 -11.34 18.67
C GLU A 161 7.09 -12.34 17.59
N CYS A 162 8.06 -12.77 16.78
CA CYS A 162 7.86 -13.70 15.66
C CYS A 162 6.93 -14.86 16.03
N GLY A 163 5.92 -15.09 15.19
CA GLY A 163 4.89 -16.13 15.38
C GLY A 163 3.78 -15.80 16.39
N ASN A 164 4.00 -14.83 17.28
CA ASN A 164 3.03 -14.37 18.27
C ASN A 164 2.34 -13.09 17.83
N ASP A 165 3.10 -12.08 17.43
CA ASP A 165 2.58 -10.85 16.84
C ASP A 165 2.15 -11.11 15.41
N GLN A 166 0.87 -11.46 15.24
CA GLN A 166 0.34 -11.94 13.97
C GLN A 166 -1.02 -11.36 13.66
N TYR A 167 -1.34 -11.32 12.37
CA TYR A 167 -2.66 -10.96 11.89
C TYR A 167 -2.96 -11.66 10.57
N THR A 168 -4.25 -11.77 10.24
CA THR A 168 -4.70 -12.22 8.92
C THR A 168 -5.21 -11.02 8.14
N LEU A 169 -4.59 -10.77 6.98
CA LEU A 169 -5.06 -9.79 6.01
C LEU A 169 -6.10 -10.45 5.10
N THR A 170 -7.25 -9.79 4.91
CA THR A 170 -8.28 -10.26 3.99
C THR A 170 -8.82 -9.14 3.12
N LEU A 171 -9.22 -9.52 1.90
CA LEU A 171 -9.86 -8.65 0.92
C LEU A 171 -11.19 -9.25 0.49
N ARG A 172 -12.27 -8.47 0.58
CA ARG A 172 -13.58 -8.83 0.02
C ARG A 172 -14.11 -7.68 -0.82
N SER A 173 -14.78 -7.99 -1.92
CA SER A 173 -15.38 -6.99 -2.81
C SER A 173 -16.89 -7.18 -2.93
N PHE A 174 -17.60 -6.07 -3.07
CA PHE A 174 -19.06 -6.03 -3.15
C PHE A 174 -19.50 -5.07 -4.25
N THR A 175 -20.61 -5.38 -4.92
CA THR A 175 -21.25 -4.48 -5.90
C THR A 175 -22.18 -3.47 -5.25
N GLU A 176 -22.60 -3.73 -4.02
CA GLU A 176 -23.46 -2.89 -3.19
C GLU A 176 -22.98 -2.96 -1.73
N PRO A 177 -23.30 -1.98 -0.87
CA PRO A 177 -22.97 -2.07 0.54
C PRO A 177 -23.59 -3.36 1.16
N PRO A 178 -22.86 -4.09 2.00
CA PRO A 178 -23.44 -5.23 2.72
C PRO A 178 -24.62 -4.77 3.59
N GLN A 179 -25.68 -5.59 3.63
CA GLN A 179 -26.83 -5.39 4.53
C GLN A 179 -26.55 -5.87 5.94
#